data_AF-A0A077WRQ1-F1
#
_entry.id   AF-A0A077WRQ1-F1
#
_cell.length_a   1.000
_cell.length_b   1.000
_cell.length_c   1.000
_cell.angle_alpha   90.00
_cell.angle_beta   90.00
_cell.angle_gamma   90.00
#
_symmetry.space_group_name_H-M   'P 1'
#
loop_
_entity.id
_entity.type
_entity.pdbx_description
1 polymer ?
#
loop_
_entity_poly.entity_id
_entity_poly.type
_entity_poly.pdbx_seq_one_letter_code
_entity_poly.pdbx_strand_id
1 'polypeptide(L)'
;MCPLKDYHVILYHNDDSDRAYIYDLDTALSFPCTAQEYAIKAFKPELQLKEEYQRNFRLIPAKDYLREFASDRSHMLIDGTYASPPPPYPPIETKDSKMNLYDYISMTSSQSKQQDLKYGVVINEAEFFHMVFRSK
;
A
#
# COMPACT_ATOMS: atom_id res chain seq x y z
N MET A 1 18.46 6.93 -6.34
CA MET A 1 18.14 7.26 -4.93
C MET A 1 16.73 6.75 -4.67
N CYS A 2 16.46 6.02 -3.58
CA CYS A 2 15.08 5.65 -3.23
C CYS A 2 14.44 6.84 -2.49
N PRO A 3 13.36 7.45 -3.00
CA PRO A 3 12.72 8.58 -2.33
C PRO A 3 12.10 8.13 -1.01
N LEU A 4 12.30 8.91 0.06
CA LEU A 4 11.59 8.69 1.32
C LEU A 4 10.14 9.13 1.11
N LYS A 5 9.21 8.17 1.21
CA LYS A 5 7.77 8.42 1.17
C LYS A 5 7.19 8.21 2.56
N ASP A 6 6.19 9.00 2.92
CA ASP A 6 5.36 8.83 4.11
C ASP A 6 4.54 7.53 4.02
N TYR A 7 3.93 7.25 2.86
CA TYR A 7 3.36 5.96 2.49
C TYR A 7 3.39 5.78 0.97
N HIS A 8 3.27 4.54 0.50
CA HIS A 8 3.15 4.23 -0.93
C HIS A 8 2.14 3.11 -1.13
N VAL A 9 1.32 3.22 -2.17
CA VAL A 9 0.27 2.24 -2.49
C VAL A 9 0.62 1.57 -3.81
N ILE A 10 0.59 0.25 -3.81
CA ILE A 10 0.77 -0.59 -5.00
C ILE A 10 -0.36 -1.63 -5.05
N LEU A 11 -0.73 -2.06 -6.24
CA LEU A 11 -1.66 -3.19 -6.41
C LEU A 11 -0.85 -4.48 -6.59
N TYR A 12 -1.09 -5.44 -5.70
CA TYR A 12 -0.57 -6.81 -5.79
C TYR A 12 -1.66 -7.73 -6.37
N HIS A 13 -1.33 -8.46 -7.43
CA HIS A 13 -2.28 -9.31 -8.17
C HIS A 13 -1.68 -10.69 -8.43
N ASN A 14 -2.37 -11.73 -7.96
CA ASN A 14 -2.08 -13.12 -8.31
C ASN A 14 -2.98 -13.53 -9.48
N ASP A 15 -2.38 -14.02 -10.56
CA ASP A 15 -3.13 -14.61 -11.67
C ASP A 15 -3.59 -16.05 -11.36
N ASP A 16 -4.40 -16.62 -12.24
CA ASP A 16 -4.91 -18.00 -12.10
C ASP A 16 -3.81 -19.07 -12.14
N SER A 17 -2.59 -18.71 -12.55
CA SER A 17 -1.41 -19.56 -12.56
C SER A 17 -0.52 -19.34 -11.32
N ASP A 18 -1.03 -18.65 -10.30
CA ASP A 18 -0.32 -18.34 -9.04
C ASP A 18 0.95 -17.49 -9.25
N ARG A 19 1.00 -16.72 -10.34
CA ARG A 19 2.05 -15.73 -10.58
C ARG A 19 1.60 -14.39 -10.04
N ALA A 20 2.49 -13.76 -9.28
CA ALA A 20 2.25 -12.48 -8.64
C ALA A 20 2.82 -11.33 -9.47
N TYR A 21 2.04 -10.26 -9.62
CA TYR A 21 2.40 -9.02 -10.31
C TYR A 21 2.18 -7.82 -9.40
N ILE A 22 3.05 -6.82 -9.55
CA ILE A 22 2.89 -5.49 -8.94
C ILE A 22 2.54 -4.48 -10.03
N TYR A 23 1.50 -3.71 -9.76
CA TYR A 23 1.14 -2.51 -10.51
C TYR A 23 1.44 -1.31 -9.63
N ASP A 24 2.51 -0.60 -9.99
CA ASP A 24 2.93 0.64 -9.38
C ASP A 24 3.05 1.69 -10.48
N LEU A 25 2.23 2.74 -10.41
CA LEU A 25 2.21 3.80 -11.43
C LEU A 25 3.42 4.73 -11.33
N ASP A 26 4.14 4.72 -10.20
CA ASP A 26 5.30 5.59 -9.96
C ASP A 26 6.64 4.88 -10.22
N THR A 27 6.64 3.63 -10.65
CA THR A 27 7.88 2.85 -10.82
C THR A 27 8.58 3.16 -12.15
N ALA A 28 9.92 3.04 -12.14
CA ALA A 28 10.72 3.03 -13.36
C ALA A 28 10.90 1.61 -13.95
N LEU A 29 10.35 0.59 -13.29
CA LEU A 29 10.30 -0.79 -13.78
C LEU A 29 9.22 -0.96 -14.86
N SER A 30 9.11 -2.16 -15.42
CA SER A 30 7.99 -2.51 -16.30
C SER A 30 6.64 -2.39 -15.59
N PHE A 31 5.58 -2.10 -16.35
CA PHE A 31 4.22 -2.01 -15.83
C PHE A 31 3.29 -2.98 -16.61
N PRO A 32 2.74 -4.03 -15.96
CA PRO A 32 3.07 -4.50 -14.62
C PRO A 32 4.49 -5.12 -14.53
N CYS A 33 5.01 -5.21 -13.32
CA CYS A 33 6.25 -5.91 -13.00
C CYS A 33 5.93 -7.23 -12.28
N THR A 34 6.78 -8.25 -12.39
CA THR A 34 6.61 -9.45 -11.53
C THR A 34 6.87 -9.06 -10.07
N ALA A 35 6.14 -9.66 -9.12
CA ALA A 35 6.30 -9.30 -7.72
C ALA A 35 7.72 -9.56 -7.20
N GLN A 36 8.36 -10.63 -7.68
CA GLN A 36 9.75 -10.96 -7.37
C GLN A 36 10.73 -9.90 -7.88
N GLU A 37 10.60 -9.49 -9.15
CA GLU A 37 11.45 -8.45 -9.72
C GLU A 37 11.24 -7.10 -8.99
N TYR A 38 9.99 -6.74 -8.71
CA TYR A 38 9.67 -5.53 -7.99
C TYR A 38 10.26 -5.56 -6.57
N ALA A 39 10.14 -6.66 -5.83
CA ALA A 39 10.72 -6.80 -4.51
C ALA A 39 12.25 -6.66 -4.52
N ILE A 40 12.94 -7.32 -5.46
CA ILE A 40 14.39 -7.22 -5.58
C ILE A 40 14.83 -5.80 -5.95
N LYS A 41 14.22 -5.19 -6.97
CA LYS A 41 14.72 -3.93 -7.55
C LYS A 41 14.22 -2.68 -6.83
N ALA A 42 12.97 -2.68 -6.35
CA ALA A 42 12.36 -1.55 -5.67
C ALA A 42 12.58 -1.62 -4.16
N PHE A 43 12.32 -2.77 -3.52
CA PHE A 43 12.50 -2.93 -2.08
C PHE A 43 13.94 -3.31 -1.70
N LYS A 44 14.68 -4.08 -2.50
CA LYS A 44 16.09 -4.40 -2.20
C LYS A 44 16.25 -5.05 -0.80
N PRO A 45 15.70 -6.26 -0.59
CA PRO A 45 15.75 -6.98 0.69
C PRO A 45 17.17 -7.14 1.27
N GLU A 46 18.19 -7.07 0.42
CA GLU A 46 19.61 -7.15 0.82
C GLU A 46 20.13 -5.89 1.54
N LEU A 47 19.41 -4.76 1.47
CA LEU A 47 19.79 -3.54 2.17
C LEU A 47 19.47 -3.65 3.66
N GLN A 48 20.51 -3.49 4.48
CA GLN A 48 20.34 -3.35 5.93
C GLN A 48 19.81 -1.95 6.24
N LEU A 49 18.49 -1.86 6.44
CA LEU A 49 17.83 -0.64 6.88
C LEU A 49 17.91 -0.51 8.41
N LYS A 50 17.98 0.73 8.90
CA LYS A 50 17.74 0.99 10.33
C LYS A 50 16.30 0.62 10.66
N GLU A 51 16.05 0.29 11.92
CA GLU A 51 14.73 -0.11 12.42
C GLU A 51 13.64 0.91 12.05
N GLU A 52 13.92 2.21 12.15
CA GLU A 52 13.00 3.30 11.78
C GLU A 52 12.62 3.35 10.29
N TYR A 53 13.35 2.65 9.42
CA TYR A 53 13.09 2.57 7.98
C TYR A 53 12.64 1.19 7.51
N GLN A 54 12.48 0.22 8.43
CA GLN A 54 11.93 -1.08 8.08
C GLN A 54 10.49 -0.92 7.60
N ARG A 55 10.15 -1.63 6.52
CA ARG A 55 8.85 -1.48 5.88
C ARG A 55 7.83 -2.40 6.52
N ASN A 56 6.62 -1.89 6.66
CA ASN A 56 5.44 -2.68 6.95
C ASN A 56 4.48 -2.57 5.77
N PHE A 57 3.69 -3.63 5.57
CA PHE A 57 2.77 -3.74 4.46
C PHE A 57 1.39 -4.02 5.00
N ARG A 58 0.40 -3.20 4.63
CA ARG A 58 -1.02 -3.48 4.89
C ARG A 58 -1.62 -4.16 3.67
N LEU A 59 -1.98 -5.43 3.80
CA LEU A 59 -2.62 -6.21 2.76
C LEU A 59 -4.14 -6.08 2.85
N ILE A 60 -4.75 -5.47 1.82
CA ILE A 60 -6.19 -5.23 1.76
C ILE A 60 -6.76 -5.93 0.52
N PRO A 61 -7.77 -6.80 0.66
CA PRO A 61 -8.46 -7.33 -0.50
C PRO A 61 -9.05 -6.19 -1.34
N ALA A 62 -8.85 -6.20 -2.66
CA ALA A 62 -9.28 -5.12 -3.53
C ALA A 62 -10.79 -4.79 -3.41
N LYS A 63 -11.62 -5.82 -3.17
CA LYS A 63 -13.07 -5.65 -2.94
C LYS A 63 -13.37 -4.88 -1.65
N ASP A 64 -12.57 -5.06 -0.61
CA ASP A 64 -12.73 -4.36 0.66
C ASP A 64 -12.22 -2.93 0.54
N TYR A 65 -11.09 -2.71 -0.13
CA TYR A 65 -10.59 -1.37 -0.45
C TYR A 65 -11.63 -0.54 -1.21
N LEU A 66 -12.23 -1.09 -2.28
CA LEU A 66 -13.25 -0.39 -3.05
C LEU A 66 -14.53 -0.09 -2.27
N ARG A 67 -14.85 -0.92 -1.26
CA ARG A 67 -16.07 -0.76 -0.45
C ARG A 67 -15.87 0.23 0.69
N GLU A 68 -14.70 0.21 1.32
CA GLU A 68 -14.46 0.85 2.61
C GLU A 68 -13.59 2.11 2.51
N PHE A 69 -12.80 2.31 1.44
CA PHE A 69 -11.86 3.42 1.35
C PHE A 69 -12.56 4.76 1.14
N ALA A 70 -12.17 5.76 1.94
CA ALA A 70 -12.63 7.15 1.82
C ALA A 70 -11.49 8.14 2.07
N SER A 71 -11.36 9.14 1.20
CA SER A 71 -10.47 10.27 1.39
C SER A 71 -11.03 11.55 0.78
N ASP A 72 -11.26 12.53 1.64
CA ASP A 72 -11.64 13.91 1.30
C ASP A 72 -10.45 14.75 0.80
N ARG A 73 -9.24 14.15 0.74
CA ARG A 73 -7.97 14.76 0.32
C ARG A 73 -7.48 15.88 1.22
N SER A 74 -8.06 16.05 2.41
CA SER A 74 -7.69 17.10 3.37
C SER A 74 -6.22 17.04 3.78
N HIS A 75 -5.65 15.83 3.86
CA HIS A 75 -4.22 15.61 4.19
C HIS A 75 -3.24 16.23 3.18
N MET A 76 -3.68 16.57 1.96
CA MET A 76 -2.86 17.20 0.93
C MET A 76 -2.93 18.74 0.97
N LEU A 77 -3.78 19.33 1.82
CA LEU A 77 -3.89 20.78 1.99
C LEU A 77 -2.86 21.28 3.00
N ILE A 78 -1.96 22.15 2.54
CA ILE A 78 -0.96 22.83 3.37
C ILE A 78 -1.26 24.33 3.27
N ASP A 79 -1.66 24.94 4.39
CA ASP A 79 -2.03 26.37 4.48
C ASP A 79 -3.03 26.82 3.38
N GLY A 80 -4.00 25.94 3.07
CA GLY A 80 -5.04 26.20 2.07
C GLY A 80 -4.60 25.97 0.62
N THR A 81 -3.37 25.54 0.38
CA THR A 81 -2.86 25.18 -0.95
C THR A 81 -2.60 23.68 -1.03
N TYR A 82 -3.01 23.04 -2.12
CA TYR A 82 -2.72 21.62 -2.31
C TYR A 82 -1.23 21.40 -2.61
N ALA A 83 -0.61 20.47 -1.87
CA ALA A 83 0.78 20.06 -2.08
C ALA A 83 1.01 19.43 -3.47
N SER A 84 -0.03 18.92 -4.10
CA SER A 84 -0.04 18.48 -5.50
C SER A 84 -1.45 18.62 -6.09
N PRO A 85 -1.61 18.86 -7.40
CA PRO A 85 -2.93 19.00 -8.00
C PRO A 85 -3.80 17.76 -7.72
N PRO A 86 -5.01 17.93 -7.14
CA PRO A 86 -5.86 16.79 -6.85
C PRO A 86 -6.39 16.17 -8.15
N PRO A 87 -6.76 14.87 -8.14
CA PRO A 87 -7.40 14.25 -9.28
C PRO A 87 -8.71 14.98 -9.68
N PRO A 88 -9.05 15.02 -10.99
CA PRO A 88 -10.15 15.84 -11.50
C PRO A 88 -11.55 15.29 -11.16
N TYR A 89 -11.64 14.06 -10.66
CA TYR A 89 -12.89 13.46 -10.17
C TYR A 89 -13.15 13.85 -8.70
N PRO A 90 -14.40 13.77 -8.21
CA PRO A 90 -14.74 14.03 -6.81
C PRO A 90 -13.94 13.17 -5.82
N PRO A 91 -13.79 13.59 -4.55
CA PRO A 91 -13.23 12.73 -3.50
C PRO A 91 -13.92 11.37 -3.44
N ILE A 92 -13.16 10.34 -3.07
CA ILE A 92 -13.71 9.00 -2.88
C ILE A 92 -14.32 8.98 -1.48
N GLU A 93 -15.62 8.75 -1.40
CA GLU A 93 -16.37 8.70 -0.14
C GLU A 93 -17.21 7.41 -0.11
N THR A 94 -17.47 6.90 1.09
CA THR A 94 -18.43 5.81 1.31
C THR A 94 -19.68 6.35 2.01
N LYS A 95 -20.69 5.49 2.21
CA LYS A 95 -21.86 5.87 3.02
C LYS A 95 -21.49 6.18 4.48
N ASP A 96 -20.42 5.56 4.97
CA ASP A 96 -20.06 5.55 6.39
C ASP A 96 -18.89 6.49 6.71
N SER A 97 -18.10 6.92 5.72
CA SER A 97 -16.97 7.83 5.93
C SER A 97 -16.63 8.69 4.72
N LYS A 98 -16.15 9.90 5.00
CA LYS A 98 -15.51 10.79 4.02
C LYS A 98 -13.99 10.77 4.09
N MET A 99 -13.43 10.34 5.22
CA MET A 99 -12.00 10.32 5.45
C MET A 99 -11.66 9.22 6.45
N ASN A 100 -11.02 8.17 5.98
CA ASN A 100 -10.44 7.10 6.81
C ASN A 100 -9.05 6.69 6.34
N LEU A 101 -8.40 7.48 5.47
CA LEU A 101 -7.06 7.22 4.96
C LEU A 101 -6.03 6.88 6.06
N TYR A 102 -6.12 7.50 7.24
CA TYR A 102 -5.21 7.22 8.35
C TYR A 102 -5.33 5.79 8.88
N ASP A 103 -6.49 5.14 8.77
CA ASP A 103 -6.65 3.71 9.11
C ASP A 103 -5.88 2.81 8.13
N TYR A 104 -5.73 3.25 6.88
CA TYR A 104 -4.96 2.56 5.84
C TYR A 104 -3.47 2.81 5.96
N ILE A 105 -3.06 4.02 6.35
CA ILE A 105 -1.64 4.38 6.55
C ILE A 105 -1.10 3.78 7.84
N SER A 106 -1.92 3.68 8.88
CA SER A 106 -1.49 3.16 10.18
C SER A 106 -1.02 1.71 10.05
N MET A 107 0.20 1.45 10.52
CA MET A 107 0.79 0.11 10.59
C MET A 107 0.72 -0.48 12.00
N THR A 108 0.01 0.18 12.93
CA THR A 108 -0.24 -0.42 14.24
C THR A 108 -1.30 -1.51 14.12
N SER A 109 -0.97 -2.71 14.57
CA SER A 109 -1.94 -3.80 14.64
C SER A 109 -3.00 -3.46 15.68
N SER A 110 -4.24 -3.26 15.24
CA SER A 110 -5.39 -3.20 16.14
C SER A 110 -5.55 -4.57 16.81
N GLN A 111 -5.53 -4.64 18.15
CA GLN A 111 -5.73 -5.90 18.88
C GLN A 111 -7.12 -6.55 18.63
N SER A 112 -8.03 -5.85 17.94
CA SER A 112 -9.35 -6.34 17.60
C SER A 112 -9.39 -6.93 16.18
N LYS A 113 -9.69 -8.23 16.09
CA LYS A 113 -9.94 -8.96 14.83
C LYS A 113 -10.94 -8.29 13.87
N GLN A 114 -11.80 -7.43 14.40
CA GLN A 114 -12.88 -6.78 13.65
C GLN A 114 -12.38 -5.61 12.77
N GLN A 115 -11.31 -4.93 13.19
CA GLN A 115 -10.69 -3.85 12.43
C GLN A 115 -9.76 -4.41 11.33
N ASP A 116 -9.13 -5.56 11.58
CA ASP A 116 -8.33 -6.30 10.58
C ASP A 116 -9.18 -6.82 9.41
N LEU A 117 -10.46 -7.11 9.64
CA LEU A 117 -11.40 -7.48 8.57
C LEU A 117 -11.81 -6.29 7.70
N LYS A 118 -11.83 -5.07 8.26
CA LYS A 118 -12.30 -3.88 7.54
C LYS A 118 -11.19 -3.26 6.69
N TYR A 119 -9.99 -3.16 7.24
CA TYR A 119 -8.86 -2.44 6.62
C TYR A 119 -7.67 -3.36 6.31
N GLY A 120 -7.89 -4.67 6.27
CA GLY A 120 -6.85 -5.64 5.95
C GLY A 120 -5.85 -5.87 7.07
N VAL A 121 -4.83 -6.68 6.77
CA VAL A 121 -3.86 -7.19 7.75
C VAL A 121 -2.51 -6.49 7.54
N VAL A 122 -1.89 -6.05 8.64
CA VAL A 122 -0.51 -5.55 8.61
C VAL A 122 0.45 -6.74 8.75
N ILE A 123 1.41 -6.82 7.84
CA ILE A 123 2.51 -7.77 7.87
C ILE A 123 3.83 -7.02 7.80
N ASN A 124 4.87 -7.59 8.40
CA ASN A 124 6.21 -7.03 8.33
C ASN A 124 6.92 -7.39 7.02
N GLU A 125 8.09 -6.80 6.82
CA GLU A 125 8.92 -7.02 5.64
C GLU A 125 9.29 -8.49 5.38
N ALA A 126 9.64 -9.24 6.43
CA ALA A 126 10.03 -10.64 6.29
C ALA A 126 8.83 -11.51 5.85
N GLU A 127 7.64 -11.24 6.40
CA GLU A 127 6.39 -11.90 6.00
C GLU A 127 6.03 -11.59 4.55
N PHE A 128 6.15 -10.33 4.13
CA PHE A 128 5.88 -9.92 2.75
C PHE A 128 6.86 -10.57 1.77
N PHE A 129 8.16 -10.58 2.07
CA PHE A 129 9.14 -11.23 1.19
C PHE A 129 8.99 -12.74 1.16
N HIS A 130 8.65 -13.38 2.28
CA HIS A 130 8.31 -14.80 2.27
C HIS A 130 7.08 -15.09 1.39
N MET A 131 6.07 -14.21 1.37
CA MET A 131 4.93 -14.32 0.46
C MET A 131 5.33 -14.16 -1.01
N VAL A 132 6.20 -13.19 -1.33
CA VAL A 132 6.63 -12.90 -2.71
C VAL A 132 7.60 -13.93 -3.29
N PHE A 133 8.56 -14.40 -2.49
CA PHE A 133 9.60 -15.33 -2.91
C PHE A 133 9.27 -16.79 -2.63
N ARG A 134 8.03 -17.09 -2.26
CA ARG A 134 7.60 -18.46 -2.04
C ARG A 134 7.80 -19.27 -3.32
N SER A 135 8.89 -20.04 -3.37
CA SER A 135 9.07 -21.13 -4.32
C SER A 135 8.11 -22.24 -3.92
N LYS A 136 7.28 -22.68 -4.87
CA LYS A 136 6.73 -24.04 -4.80
C LYS A 136 7.84 -25.03 -5.14
#